data_AF-A0A1B8CQI5-F1
#
_entry.id   AF-A0A1B8CQI5-F1
#
_cell.length_a   1.000
_cell.length_b   1.000
_cell.length_c   1.000
_cell.angle_alpha   90.00
_cell.angle_beta   90.00
_cell.angle_gamma   90.00
#
_symmetry.space_group_name_H-M   'P 1'
#
loop_
_entity.id
_entity.type
_entity.pdbx_description
1 polymer ?
#
loop_
_entity_poly.entity_id
_entity_poly.type
_entity_poly.pdbx_seq_one_letter_code
_entity_poly.pdbx_strand_id
1 'polypeptide(L)'
;MPDYSAQISPAAAHPDLFDGKMFVWQHWETVEQFLQRLPPATTEGSAELQWIWISNPYWMLFPPVDRVDHIWSIVAHAVARNQLGLGAKVSPKLEHPETGSRLICIYTYDFSNVEDVIRVLHKLRELGLVLGNRRPIYYKCDAYAYLEIFWGNIWGIWPSLYSSKEML
;
A
#
# COMPACT_ATOMS: atom_id res chain seq x y z
N MET A 1 17.05 -3.85 3.89
CA MET A 1 16.13 -2.81 3.40
C MET A 1 16.42 -1.56 4.21
N PRO A 2 16.44 -0.34 3.65
CA PRO A 2 16.56 0.85 4.47
C PRO A 2 15.36 0.92 5.42
N ASP A 3 15.64 1.17 6.69
CA ASP A 3 14.62 1.39 7.71
C ASP A 3 13.93 2.73 7.41
N TYR A 4 12.65 2.67 7.04
CA TYR A 4 11.81 3.83 6.75
C TYR A 4 10.99 4.18 8.00
N SER A 5 11.64 4.19 9.17
CA SER A 5 11.07 4.68 10.43
C SER A 5 11.01 6.21 10.42
N ALA A 6 10.07 6.76 9.64
CA ALA A 6 9.60 8.11 9.87
C ALA A 6 8.95 8.15 11.26
N GLN A 7 9.56 8.90 12.18
CA GLN A 7 9.08 9.06 13.55
C GLN A 7 7.65 9.62 13.57
N ILE A 8 6.68 8.75 13.80
CA ILE A 8 5.34 9.11 14.29
C ILE A 8 5.29 8.60 15.74
N SER A 9 4.84 9.45 16.66
CA SER A 9 5.02 9.28 18.10
C SER A 9 4.39 8.02 18.72
N PRO A 10 4.91 7.57 19.89
CA PRO A 10 4.86 6.20 20.39
C PRO A 10 3.69 5.95 21.34
N ALA A 11 2.60 5.41 20.82
CA ALA A 11 1.60 4.70 21.62
C ALA A 11 1.19 3.41 20.91
N ALA A 12 2.13 2.45 20.91
CA ALA A 12 1.93 1.00 20.81
C ALA A 12 0.72 0.53 19.97
N ALA A 13 0.86 0.51 18.65
CA ALA A 13 -0.09 -0.20 17.80
C ALA A 13 0.29 -1.69 17.75
N HIS A 14 -0.42 -2.50 18.54
CA HIS A 14 -0.47 -3.95 18.39
C HIS A 14 -1.03 -4.29 16.98
N PRO A 15 -0.62 -5.37 16.30
CA PRO A 15 -0.97 -5.80 14.94
C PRO A 15 -2.45 -6.15 14.85
N ASP A 16 -3.02 -6.49 16.00
CA ASP A 16 -4.42 -6.78 16.21
C ASP A 16 -5.27 -5.50 16.20
N LEU A 17 -4.72 -4.31 15.90
CA LEU A 17 -5.49 -3.08 15.94
C LEU A 17 -6.56 -3.01 14.86
N PHE A 18 -6.35 -3.67 13.73
CA PHE A 18 -7.33 -3.74 12.64
C PHE A 18 -7.70 -5.16 12.21
N ASP A 19 -6.86 -6.17 12.48
CA ASP A 19 -7.19 -7.57 12.22
C ASP A 19 -8.32 -8.03 13.14
N GLY A 20 -9.42 -8.49 12.55
CA GLY A 20 -10.63 -8.89 13.29
C GLY A 20 -11.41 -7.71 13.87
N LYS A 21 -11.01 -6.47 13.58
CA LYS A 21 -11.66 -5.28 14.11
C LYS A 21 -12.82 -4.88 13.24
N MET A 22 -13.99 -4.94 13.84
CA MET A 22 -15.25 -4.74 13.17
C MET A 22 -15.44 -3.34 12.59
N PHE A 23 -14.50 -2.40 12.66
CA PHE A 23 -14.66 -1.06 12.09
C PHE A 23 -13.77 -0.77 10.89
N VAL A 24 -12.98 -1.75 10.44
CA VAL A 24 -12.11 -1.65 9.27
C VAL A 24 -12.48 -2.71 8.26
N TRP A 25 -12.30 -2.40 6.98
CA TRP A 25 -12.43 -3.39 5.92
C TRP A 25 -11.33 -4.46 6.06
N GLN A 26 -11.76 -5.72 6.11
CA GLN A 26 -10.89 -6.87 6.27
C GLN A 26 -10.55 -7.49 4.91
N HIS A 27 -9.34 -8.03 4.80
CA HIS A 27 -8.88 -8.62 3.54
C HIS A 27 -9.57 -9.94 3.13
N TRP A 28 -10.37 -10.53 4.04
CA TRP A 28 -11.17 -11.74 3.78
C TRP A 28 -12.66 -11.47 3.49
N GLU A 29 -13.11 -10.21 3.47
CA GLU A 29 -14.48 -9.85 3.12
C GLU A 29 -14.53 -9.02 1.83
N THR A 30 -15.61 -9.12 1.06
CA THR A 30 -15.85 -8.23 -0.08
C THR A 30 -16.24 -6.82 0.38
N VAL A 31 -16.15 -5.84 -0.52
CA VAL A 31 -16.61 -4.47 -0.23
C VAL A 31 -18.10 -4.45 0.12
N GLU A 32 -18.93 -5.26 -0.54
CA GLU A 32 -20.36 -5.37 -0.22
C GLU A 32 -20.59 -5.95 1.18
N GLN A 33 -19.83 -6.99 1.56
CA GLN A 33 -19.91 -7.58 2.90
C GLN A 33 -19.48 -6.55 3.97
N PHE A 34 -18.42 -5.78 3.69
CA PHE A 34 -17.99 -4.68 4.55
C PHE A 34 -19.06 -3.60 4.72
N LEU A 35 -19.67 -3.16 3.62
CA LEU A 35 -20.74 -2.14 3.65
C LEU A 35 -22.02 -2.64 4.32
N GLN A 36 -22.35 -3.93 4.19
CA GLN A 36 -23.45 -4.56 4.92
C GLN A 36 -23.15 -4.68 6.41
N ARG A 37 -21.89 -4.93 6.77
CA ARG A 37 -21.44 -5.08 8.15
C ARG A 37 -21.29 -3.74 8.87
N LEU A 38 -20.92 -2.68 8.15
CA LEU A 38 -20.75 -1.32 8.68
C LEU A 38 -21.46 -0.26 7.83
N PRO A 39 -22.79 -0.29 7.74
CA PRO A 39 -23.56 0.79 7.14
C PRO A 39 -23.34 2.08 7.96
N PRO A 40 -22.79 3.17 7.37
CA PRO A 40 -22.45 4.37 8.13
C PRO A 40 -23.66 5.05 8.79
N ALA A 41 -24.86 4.87 8.24
CA ALA A 41 -26.09 5.47 8.77
C ALA A 41 -26.62 4.80 10.03
N THR A 42 -26.26 3.53 10.28
CA THR A 42 -26.84 2.74 11.39
C THR A 42 -25.79 2.09 12.29
N THR A 43 -24.51 2.24 11.97
CA THR A 43 -23.41 1.78 12.84
C THR A 43 -23.25 2.77 13.99
N GLU A 44 -23.48 2.32 15.22
CA GLU A 44 -23.27 3.15 16.41
C GLU A 44 -21.77 3.33 16.67
N GLY A 45 -21.35 4.58 16.85
CA GLY A 45 -19.97 4.91 17.20
C GLY A 45 -19.64 4.48 18.63
N SER A 46 -18.37 4.17 18.89
CA SER A 46 -17.85 3.87 20.23
C SER A 46 -16.49 4.52 20.43
N ALA A 47 -15.93 4.42 21.65
CA ALA A 47 -14.57 4.88 21.91
C ALA A 47 -13.53 4.18 21.01
N GLU A 48 -13.82 2.95 20.56
CA GLU A 48 -13.00 2.16 19.65
C GLU A 48 -13.41 2.32 18.18
N LEU A 49 -14.69 2.62 17.91
CA LEU A 49 -15.26 2.85 16.58
C LEU A 49 -15.60 4.34 16.41
N GLN A 50 -14.57 5.17 16.28
CA GLN A 50 -14.77 6.59 15.95
C GLN A 50 -14.93 6.83 14.44
N TRP A 51 -14.44 5.90 13.62
CA TRP A 51 -14.40 5.99 12.17
C TRP A 51 -14.56 4.61 11.56
N ILE A 52 -15.24 4.54 10.40
CA ILE A 52 -15.26 3.36 9.54
C ILE A 52 -14.10 3.52 8.55
N TRP A 53 -13.14 2.60 8.56
CA TRP A 53 -11.92 2.72 7.75
C TRP A 53 -11.92 1.77 6.55
N ILE A 54 -11.45 2.28 5.42
CA ILE A 54 -11.04 1.48 4.25
C ILE A 54 -9.58 1.81 3.92
N SER A 55 -8.73 0.79 3.79
CA SER A 55 -7.31 0.99 3.46
C SER A 55 -7.04 0.62 2.01
N ASN A 56 -6.45 1.54 1.24
CA ASN A 56 -6.17 1.28 -0.16
C ASN A 56 -4.84 0.53 -0.34
N PRO A 57 -4.84 -0.53 -1.14
CA PRO A 57 -3.66 -1.30 -1.51
C PRO A 57 -2.86 -0.62 -2.64
N TYR A 58 -1.55 -0.82 -2.66
CA TYR A 58 -0.66 -0.22 -3.65
C TYR A 58 0.58 -1.06 -3.95
N TRP A 59 1.05 -0.94 -5.19
CA TRP A 59 2.39 -1.38 -5.59
C TRP A 59 3.45 -0.39 -5.09
N MET A 60 4.55 -0.92 -4.56
CA MET A 60 5.67 -0.14 -4.01
C MET A 60 6.88 -0.18 -4.94
N LEU A 61 7.29 0.98 -5.46
CA LEU A 61 8.58 1.15 -6.14
C LEU A 61 9.58 1.83 -5.20
N PHE A 62 10.84 1.43 -5.31
CA PHE A 62 11.97 2.05 -4.60
C PHE A 62 13.03 2.58 -5.57
N PRO A 63 12.70 3.57 -6.42
CA PRO A 63 13.69 4.18 -7.31
C PRO A 63 14.86 4.79 -6.52
N PRO A 64 16.09 4.72 -7.06
CA PRO A 64 17.21 5.47 -6.51
C PRO A 64 17.00 6.98 -6.71
N VAL A 65 17.60 7.78 -5.84
CA VAL A 65 17.39 9.25 -5.79
C VAL A 65 17.77 9.97 -7.08
N ASP A 66 18.73 9.44 -7.84
CA ASP A 66 19.16 9.99 -9.13
C ASP A 66 18.17 9.72 -10.27
N ARG A 67 17.23 8.78 -10.09
CA ARG A 67 16.23 8.41 -11.11
C ARG A 67 14.79 8.64 -10.69
N VAL A 68 14.54 9.04 -9.43
CA VAL A 68 13.18 9.18 -8.89
C VAL A 68 12.33 10.15 -9.70
N ASP A 69 12.86 11.30 -10.12
CA ASP A 69 12.09 12.31 -10.85
C ASP A 69 11.63 11.80 -12.22
N HIS A 70 12.51 11.09 -12.93
CA HIS A 70 12.17 10.47 -14.21
C HIS A 70 11.11 9.39 -14.05
N ILE A 71 11.29 8.49 -13.07
CA ILE A 71 10.35 7.41 -12.78
C ILE A 71 8.99 7.97 -12.33
N TRP A 72 8.99 9.00 -11.49
CA TRP A 72 7.79 9.68 -11.03
C TRP A 72 7.04 10.34 -12.18
N SER A 73 7.75 10.98 -13.12
CA SER A 73 7.13 11.54 -14.32
C SER A 73 6.38 10.48 -15.13
N ILE A 74 6.96 9.29 -15.33
CA ILE A 74 6.28 8.18 -16.02
C ILE A 74 5.03 7.74 -15.27
N VAL A 75 5.12 7.56 -13.95
CA VAL A 75 4.00 7.14 -13.10
C VAL A 75 2.88 8.18 -13.15
N ALA A 76 3.18 9.46 -12.94
CA ALA A 76 2.21 10.55 -12.93
C ALA A 76 1.47 10.65 -14.29
N HIS A 77 2.20 10.55 -15.39
CA HIS A 77 1.64 10.54 -16.74
C HIS A 77 0.74 9.33 -17.03
N ALA A 78 1.09 8.15 -16.50
CA ALA A 78 0.30 6.94 -16.67
C ALA A 78 -0.96 6.94 -15.80
N VAL A 79 -0.88 7.45 -14.57
CA VAL A 79 -2.05 7.70 -13.69
C VAL A 79 -3.00 8.72 -14.35
N ALA A 80 -2.49 9.86 -14.82
CA ALA A 80 -3.31 10.90 -15.46
C ALA A 80 -4.03 10.43 -16.74
N ARG A 81 -3.51 9.40 -17.41
CA ARG A 81 -4.13 8.76 -18.58
C ARG A 81 -4.98 7.53 -18.22
N ASN A 82 -5.24 7.29 -16.93
CA ASN A 82 -5.98 6.15 -16.41
C ASN A 82 -5.41 4.79 -16.88
N GLN A 83 -4.09 4.70 -17.05
CA GLN A 83 -3.40 3.47 -17.46
C GLN A 83 -3.01 2.60 -16.26
N LEU A 84 -2.80 3.21 -15.10
CA LEU A 84 -2.54 2.52 -13.83
C LEU A 84 -3.84 2.39 -13.02
N GLY A 85 -3.83 2.66 -11.73
CA GLY A 85 -5.03 2.72 -10.89
C GLY A 85 -5.40 4.14 -10.46
N LEU A 86 -6.08 4.25 -9.31
CA LEU A 86 -6.71 5.49 -8.79
C LEU A 86 -5.76 6.69 -8.65
N GLY A 87 -4.49 6.43 -8.34
CA GLY A 87 -3.57 7.48 -7.96
C GLY A 87 -2.19 6.94 -7.61
N ALA A 88 -1.28 7.87 -7.32
CA ALA A 88 0.05 7.55 -6.82
C ALA A 88 0.55 8.63 -5.86
N LYS A 89 1.43 8.25 -4.94
CA LYS A 89 2.18 9.18 -4.05
C LYS A 89 3.66 8.85 -4.11
N VAL A 90 4.50 9.87 -3.93
CA VAL A 90 5.96 9.73 -3.82
C VAL A 90 6.45 10.37 -2.53
N SER A 91 7.34 9.68 -1.81
CA SER A 91 7.97 10.24 -0.61
C SER A 91 8.90 11.41 -1.02
N PRO A 92 8.76 12.60 -0.42
CA PRO A 92 9.68 13.70 -0.66
C PRO A 92 11.04 13.42 -0.03
N LYS A 93 12.02 14.30 -0.28
CA LYS A 93 13.26 14.32 0.51
C LYS A 93 12.90 14.71 1.95
N LEU A 94 13.26 13.86 2.91
CA LEU A 94 13.18 14.16 4.34
C LEU A 94 14.54 14.62 4.87
N GLU A 95 14.55 15.18 6.08
CA GLU A 95 15.77 15.48 6.81
C GLU A 95 16.54 14.18 7.15
N HIS A 96 17.85 14.31 7.37
CA HIS A 96 18.81 13.21 7.47
C HIS A 96 18.43 12.11 8.47
N PRO A 97 18.84 10.83 8.25
CA PRO A 97 19.70 10.34 7.17
C PRO A 97 18.93 9.92 5.90
N GLU A 98 19.54 10.13 4.73
CA GLU A 98 18.94 9.80 3.43
C GLU A 98 19.16 8.33 3.06
N THR A 99 18.09 7.62 2.66
CA THR A 99 18.09 6.17 2.41
C THR A 99 18.57 5.76 1.00
N GLY A 100 19.04 6.72 0.19
CA GLY A 100 19.49 6.51 -1.20
C GLY A 100 18.38 6.13 -2.20
N SER A 101 17.13 5.99 -1.73
CA SER A 101 15.94 5.72 -2.55
C SER A 101 14.76 6.58 -2.09
N ARG A 102 13.68 6.56 -2.89
CA ARG A 102 12.37 7.11 -2.51
C ARG A 102 11.32 6.03 -2.65
N LEU A 103 10.25 6.11 -1.87
CA LEU A 103 9.08 5.25 -2.03
C LEU A 103 8.10 5.91 -3.00
N ILE A 104 7.67 5.16 -4.02
CA ILE A 104 6.48 5.49 -4.81
C ILE A 104 5.42 4.41 -4.55
N CYS A 105 4.22 4.83 -4.18
CA CYS A 105 3.05 3.98 -4.05
C CYS A 105 2.11 4.22 -5.23
N ILE A 106 1.69 3.15 -5.92
CA ILE A 106 0.70 3.19 -7.00
C ILE A 106 -0.52 2.41 -6.57
N TYR A 107 -1.62 3.11 -6.35
CA TYR A 107 -2.86 2.54 -5.83
C TYR A 107 -3.66 1.83 -6.92
N THR A 108 -4.32 0.73 -6.56
CA THR A 108 -5.38 0.11 -7.40
C THR A 108 -6.76 0.47 -6.85
N TYR A 109 -7.80 0.13 -7.61
CA TYR A 109 -9.18 0.39 -7.21
C TYR A 109 -9.66 -0.54 -6.09
N ASP A 110 -9.26 -1.81 -6.17
CA ASP A 110 -9.71 -2.88 -5.29
C ASP A 110 -8.61 -3.96 -5.23
N PHE A 111 -8.16 -4.37 -4.04
CA PHE A 111 -7.19 -5.47 -3.94
C PHE A 111 -7.80 -6.84 -4.17
N SER A 112 -9.12 -7.00 -3.92
CA SER A 112 -9.79 -8.29 -4.09
C SER A 112 -9.95 -8.63 -5.57
N ASN A 113 -9.96 -7.61 -6.44
CA ASN A 113 -9.87 -7.76 -7.88
C ASN A 113 -8.42 -8.04 -8.31
N VAL A 114 -8.01 -9.30 -8.19
CA VAL A 114 -6.67 -9.78 -8.57
C VAL A 114 -6.35 -9.48 -10.05
N GLU A 115 -7.35 -9.50 -10.94
CA GLU A 115 -7.15 -9.18 -12.36
C GLU A 115 -6.72 -7.72 -12.55
N ASP A 116 -7.31 -6.77 -11.82
CA ASP A 116 -6.89 -5.37 -11.87
C ASP A 116 -5.48 -5.18 -11.28
N VAL A 117 -5.18 -5.87 -10.17
CA VAL A 117 -3.84 -5.85 -9.56
C VAL A 117 -2.77 -6.32 -10.56
N ILE A 118 -3.03 -7.42 -11.27
CA ILE A 118 -2.16 -7.97 -12.33
C ILE A 118 -2.11 -7.03 -13.54
N ARG A 119 -3.23 -6.44 -13.96
CA ARG A 119 -3.30 -5.46 -15.05
C ARG A 119 -2.40 -4.27 -14.78
N VAL A 120 -2.47 -3.69 -13.56
CA VAL A 120 -1.60 -2.59 -13.15
C VAL A 120 -0.14 -3.04 -13.16
N LEU A 121 0.17 -4.24 -12.64
CA LEU A 121 1.53 -4.78 -12.64
C LEU A 121 2.10 -4.97 -14.05
N HIS A 122 1.32 -5.54 -14.98
CA HIS A 122 1.70 -5.65 -16.38
C HIS A 122 1.93 -4.29 -17.00
N LYS A 123 1.10 -3.28 -16.68
CA LYS A 123 1.32 -1.93 -17.18
C LYS A 123 2.62 -1.32 -16.64
N LEU A 124 2.95 -1.54 -15.37
CA LEU A 124 4.24 -1.12 -14.81
C LEU A 124 5.43 -1.81 -15.50
N ARG A 125 5.28 -3.06 -15.93
CA ARG A 125 6.29 -3.78 -16.73
C ARG A 125 6.44 -3.20 -18.13
N GLU A 126 5.33 -2.93 -18.82
CA GLU A 126 5.32 -2.27 -20.14
C GLU A 126 5.99 -0.90 -20.11
N LEU A 127 5.78 -0.13 -19.03
CA LEU A 127 6.41 1.17 -18.81
C LEU A 127 7.89 1.07 -18.41
N GLY A 128 8.46 -0.13 -18.30
CA GLY A 128 9.86 -0.37 -17.93
C GLY A 128 10.17 -0.11 -16.45
N LEU A 129 9.15 0.00 -15.60
CA LEU A 129 9.28 0.30 -14.17
C LEU A 129 9.50 -0.96 -13.33
N VAL A 130 9.05 -2.11 -13.84
CA VAL A 130 9.28 -3.44 -13.26
C VAL A 130 10.02 -4.28 -14.28
N LEU A 131 11.20 -4.78 -13.90
CA LEU A 131 12.01 -5.65 -14.75
C LEU A 131 12.08 -7.05 -14.12
N GLY A 132 11.77 -8.09 -14.89
CA GLY A 132 11.66 -9.47 -14.38
C GLY A 132 12.96 -10.05 -13.80
N ASN A 133 14.12 -9.46 -14.09
CA ASN A 133 15.42 -9.86 -13.56
C ASN A 133 15.90 -9.01 -12.37
N ARG A 134 15.11 -8.04 -11.91
CA ARG A 134 15.44 -7.17 -10.77
C ARG A 134 14.75 -7.63 -9.49
N ARG A 135 15.05 -6.94 -8.38
CA ARG A 135 14.35 -7.15 -7.11
C ARG A 135 12.84 -7.00 -7.33
N PRO A 136 12.03 -7.92 -6.78
CA PRO A 136 10.58 -7.83 -6.90
C PRO A 136 10.07 -6.56 -6.25
N ILE A 137 8.95 -6.07 -6.77
CA ILE A 137 8.15 -5.04 -6.10
C ILE A 137 7.06 -5.71 -5.29
N TYR A 138 6.57 -5.01 -4.28
CA TYR A 138 5.64 -5.56 -3.30
C TYR A 138 4.34 -4.78 -3.32
N TYR A 139 3.25 -5.51 -3.10
CA TYR A 139 1.91 -4.98 -3.00
C TYR A 139 1.49 -4.94 -1.54
N LYS A 140 1.17 -3.77 -0.99
CA LYS A 140 0.92 -3.55 0.43
C LYS A 140 -0.33 -2.68 0.62
N CYS A 141 -1.10 -2.87 1.68
CA CYS A 141 -2.17 -1.94 2.05
C CYS A 141 -1.70 -0.87 3.03
N ASP A 142 -2.31 0.32 2.97
CA ASP A 142 -1.98 1.41 3.90
C ASP A 142 -2.19 1.00 5.37
N ALA A 143 -3.11 0.08 5.68
CA ALA A 143 -3.29 -0.43 7.05
C ALA A 143 -2.00 -1.03 7.62
N TYR A 144 -1.24 -1.79 6.84
CA TYR A 144 0.03 -2.36 7.29
C TYR A 144 1.11 -1.29 7.49
N ALA A 145 1.00 -0.12 6.86
CA ALA A 145 1.91 0.99 7.13
C ALA A 145 1.53 1.70 8.44
N TYR A 146 0.24 1.92 8.70
CA TYR A 146 -0.25 2.48 9.96
C TYR A 146 0.01 1.60 11.18
N LEU A 147 -0.01 0.27 10.99
CA LEU A 147 0.26 -0.72 12.04
C LEU A 147 1.74 -1.04 12.21
N GLU A 148 2.63 -0.34 11.50
CA GLU A 148 4.07 -0.61 11.52
C GLU A 148 4.43 -2.07 11.17
N ILE A 149 3.58 -2.74 10.38
CA ILE A 149 3.83 -4.09 9.87
C ILE A 149 4.88 -3.99 8.76
N PHE A 150 6.13 -3.99 9.17
CA PHE A 150 7.31 -4.03 8.32
C PHE A 150 7.98 -5.40 8.37
N TRP A 151 9.03 -5.58 7.57
CA TRP A 151 9.78 -6.82 7.59
C TRP A 151 10.43 -7.02 8.97
N GLY A 152 10.28 -8.21 9.54
CA GLY A 152 10.77 -8.51 10.89
C GLY A 152 9.93 -7.90 12.02
N ASN A 153 8.67 -7.52 11.74
CA ASN A 153 7.73 -7.15 12.80
C ASN A 153 7.58 -8.29 13.83
N ILE A 154 7.26 -7.93 15.06
CA ILE A 154 7.26 -8.84 16.22
C ILE A 154 6.16 -9.92 16.15
N TRP A 155 5.27 -9.83 15.17
CA TRP A 155 4.11 -10.72 14.99
C TRP A 155 4.32 -11.74 13.89
N GLY A 156 5.45 -11.66 13.18
CA GLY A 156 5.77 -12.59 12.10
C GLY A 156 4.87 -12.45 10.87
N ILE A 157 4.07 -11.39 10.78
CA ILE A 157 3.15 -11.15 9.67
C ILE A 157 3.95 -10.77 8.43
N TRP A 158 3.61 -11.33 7.29
CA TRP A 158 4.27 -10.95 6.04
C TRP A 158 3.81 -9.54 5.61
N PRO A 159 4.73 -8.57 5.40
CA PRO A 159 4.37 -7.16 5.25
C PRO A 159 3.88 -6.78 3.85
N SER A 160 3.52 -7.76 3.01
CA SER A 160 3.01 -7.57 1.65
C SER A 160 1.94 -8.62 1.36
N LEU A 161 0.87 -8.21 0.69
CA LEU A 161 -0.21 -9.10 0.22
C LEU A 161 0.23 -9.90 -1.01
N TYR A 162 0.94 -9.26 -1.95
CA TYR A 162 1.47 -9.90 -3.15
C TYR A 162 2.89 -9.41 -3.49
N SER A 163 3.58 -10.14 -4.36
CA SER A 163 4.82 -9.69 -4.97
C SER A 163 4.80 -9.81 -6.49
N SER A 164 5.57 -8.97 -7.19
CA SER A 164 5.67 -9.07 -8.65
C SER A 164 6.29 -10.38 -9.13
N LYS A 165 7.01 -11.11 -8.27
CA LYS A 165 7.58 -12.42 -8.60
C LYS A 165 6.52 -13.53 -8.58
N GLU A 166 5.52 -13.37 -7.73
CA GLU A 166 4.41 -14.32 -7.59
C GLU A 166 3.38 -14.11 -8.69
N MET A 167 3.16 -12.86 -9.11
CA MET A 167 2.08 -12.46 -10.02
C MET A 167 2.49 -12.33 -11.50
N LEU A 168 3.76 -12.56 -11.87
CA LEU A 168 4.27 -12.51 -13.26
C LEU A 168 4.89 -13.84 -13.67
#